data_AF-A0A3R6AF13-F1
#
_entry.id   AF-A0A3R6AF13-F1
#
_cell.length_a   1.000
_cell.length_b   1.000
_cell.length_c   1.000
_cell.angle_alpha   90.00
_cell.angle_beta   90.00
_cell.angle_gamma   90.00
#
_symmetry.space_group_name_H-M   'P 1'
#
loop_
_entity.id
_entity.type
_entity.pdbx_description
1 polymer ?
#
loop_
_entity_poly.entity_id
_entity_poly.type
_entity_poly.pdbx_seq_one_letter_code
_entity_poly.pdbx_strand_id
1 'polypeptide(L)'
;MKKELELLCNYLKKNGYEDDSKRVEEIMHDITKADSENAKKRLIAMCNPRYLGNLNIEEFDNVYEWWNFLADISSKAKSEDI
;
A
#
# COMPACT_ATOMS: atom_id res chain seq x y z
N MET A 1 9.88 -4.18 -1.95
CA MET A 1 8.67 -3.79 -1.19
C MET A 1 8.83 -2.46 -0.45
N LYS A 2 9.95 -2.20 0.24
CA LYS A 2 10.13 -0.93 1.00
C LYS A 2 9.91 0.33 0.14
N LYS A 3 10.52 0.42 -1.04
CA LYS A 3 10.39 1.59 -1.93
C LYS A 3 8.96 1.79 -2.42
N GLU A 4 8.26 0.70 -2.70
CA GLU A 4 6.86 0.75 -3.14
C GLU A 4 5.93 1.22 -2.02
N LEU A 5 6.19 0.82 -0.77
CA LEU A 5 5.46 1.33 0.40
C LEU A 5 5.76 2.81 0.67
N GLU A 6 7.01 3.25 0.50
CA GLU A 6 7.37 4.68 0.60
C GLU A 6 6.63 5.50 -0.48
N LEU A 7 6.57 5.02 -1.72
CA LEU A 7 5.78 5.65 -2.79
C LEU A 7 4.29 5.69 -2.46
N LEU A 8 3.73 4.57 -1.98
CA LEU A 8 2.33 4.48 -1.56
C LEU A 8 2.00 5.53 -0.49
N CYS A 9 2.82 5.65 0.56
CA CYS A 9 2.64 6.69 1.58
C CYS A 9 2.67 8.10 0.98
N ASN A 10 3.64 8.39 0.11
CA ASN A 10 3.78 9.70 -0.51
C ASN A 10 2.56 10.06 -1.36
N TYR A 11 2.04 9.14 -2.17
CA TYR A 11 0.83 9.36 -2.96
C TYR A 11 -0.38 9.62 -2.06
N LEU A 12 -0.58 8.80 -1.02
CA LEU A 12 -1.69 8.99 -0.08
C LEU A 12 -1.62 10.36 0.59
N LYS A 13 -0.44 10.75 1.07
CA LYS A 13 -0.24 12.05 1.73
C LYS A 13 -0.43 13.23 0.79
N LYS A 14 0.07 13.15 -0.45
CA LYS A 14 -0.06 14.22 -1.45
C LYS A 14 -1.51 14.45 -1.89
N ASN A 15 -2.31 13.39 -1.88
CA ASN A 15 -3.72 13.43 -2.24
C ASN A 15 -4.67 13.66 -1.04
N GLY A 16 -4.15 13.95 0.16
CA GLY A 16 -4.97 14.28 1.34
C GLY A 16 -5.59 13.06 2.05
N TYR A 17 -4.96 11.89 1.93
CA TYR A 17 -5.34 10.64 2.61
C TYR A 17 -4.36 10.35 3.77
N GLU A 18 -4.19 11.29 4.70
CA GLU A 18 -3.18 11.22 5.75
C GLU A 18 -3.37 10.02 6.70
N ASP A 19 -4.62 9.65 6.99
CA ASP A 19 -4.92 8.51 7.86
C ASP A 19 -4.53 7.18 7.20
N ASP A 20 -4.77 7.04 5.89
CA ASP A 20 -4.33 5.88 5.13
C ASP A 20 -2.80 5.85 5.01
N SER A 21 -2.17 7.01 4.78
CA SER A 21 -0.71 7.13 4.76
C SER A 21 -0.10 6.64 6.08
N LYS A 22 -0.61 7.09 7.23
CA LYS A 22 -0.12 6.65 8.55
C LYS A 22 -0.27 5.16 8.75
N ARG A 23 -1.41 4.57 8.35
CA ARG A 23 -1.64 3.12 8.43
C ARG A 23 -0.62 2.34 7.61
N VAL A 24 -0.27 2.81 6.42
CA VAL A 24 0.77 2.19 5.58
C VAL A 24 2.16 2.33 6.23
N GLU A 25 2.48 3.48 6.84
CA GLU A 25 3.74 3.67 7.58
C GLU A 25 3.87 2.70 8.77
N GLU A 26 2.81 2.52 9.56
CA GLU A 26 2.75 1.55 10.66
C GLU A 26 2.98 0.12 10.16
N ILE A 27 2.29 -0.26 9.09
CA ILE A 27 2.46 -1.58 8.44
C ILE A 27 3.89 -1.77 7.94
N MET A 28 4.48 -0.75 7.30
CA MET A 28 5.86 -0.80 6.82
C MET A 28 6.83 -1.03 7.97
N HIS A 29 6.64 -0.34 9.10
CA HIS A 29 7.46 -0.54 10.30
C HIS A 29 7.28 -1.96 10.87
N ASP A 30 6.05 -2.47 10.96
CA ASP A 30 5.76 -3.80 11.51
C ASP A 30 6.34 -4.93 10.65
N ILE A 31 6.32 -4.80 9.32
CA ILE A 31 6.95 -5.74 8.40
C ILE A 31 8.45 -5.87 8.68
N THR A 32 9.13 -4.79 9.09
CA THR A 32 10.58 -4.79 9.35
C THR A 32 11.00 -5.36 10.71
N LYS A 33 10.09 -5.50 11.69
CA LYS A 33 10.42 -5.81 13.10
C LYS A 33 10.06 -7.22 13.58
N ALA A 34 9.73 -8.15 12.67
CA ALA A 34 9.53 -9.58 12.91
C ALA A 34 8.10 -10.10 13.22
N ASP A 35 7.04 -9.32 13.01
CA ASP A 35 5.65 -9.82 12.91
C ASP A 35 5.05 -9.53 11.51
N SER A 36 5.74 -10.06 10.50
CA SER A 36 5.50 -9.71 9.10
C SER A 36 4.17 -10.26 8.57
N GLU A 37 3.68 -11.40 9.06
CA GLU A 37 2.52 -12.07 8.47
C GLU A 37 1.20 -11.34 8.72
N ASN A 38 0.96 -10.85 9.94
CA ASN A 38 -0.24 -10.07 10.21
C ASN A 38 -0.17 -8.69 9.53
N ALA A 39 1.01 -8.07 9.49
CA ALA A 39 1.23 -6.81 8.79
C ALA A 39 1.00 -6.95 7.28
N LYS A 40 1.52 -8.00 6.64
CA LYS A 40 1.26 -8.34 5.23
C LYS A 40 -0.23 -8.54 4.96
N LYS A 41 -0.96 -9.28 5.82
CA LYS A 41 -2.41 -9.47 5.69
C LYS A 41 -3.18 -8.15 5.71
N ARG A 42 -2.82 -7.24 6.62
CA ARG A 42 -3.39 -5.88 6.67
C ARG A 42 -3.07 -5.10 5.40
N LEU A 43 -1.83 -5.15 4.93
CA LEU A 43 -1.42 -4.50 3.67
C LEU A 43 -2.24 -4.99 2.48
N ILE A 44 -2.38 -6.32 2.34
CA ILE A 44 -3.14 -6.96 1.28
C ILE A 44 -4.61 -6.54 1.33
N ALA A 45 -5.20 -6.47 2.52
CA ALA A 45 -6.57 -6.01 2.70
C ALA A 45 -6.74 -4.54 2.32
N MET A 46 -5.76 -3.69 2.62
CA MET A 46 -5.79 -2.27 2.23
C MET A 46 -5.67 -2.09 0.72
N CYS A 47 -4.84 -2.87 0.03
CA CYS A 47 -4.68 -2.82 -1.44
C CYS A 47 -5.94 -3.27 -2.22
N ASN A 48 -7.06 -3.52 -1.55
CA ASN A 48 -8.32 -3.91 -2.18
C ASN A 48 -8.92 -2.76 -3.03
N PRO A 49 -9.49 -3.06 -4.21
CA PRO A 49 -10.20 -2.08 -5.03
C PRO A 49 -11.30 -1.29 -4.31
N ARG A 50 -11.93 -1.88 -3.29
CA ARG A 50 -12.99 -1.25 -2.48
C ARG A 50 -12.47 -0.39 -1.33
N TYR A 51 -11.17 -0.42 -1.05
CA TYR A 51 -10.55 0.39 0.00
C TYR A 51 -9.60 1.41 -0.62
N LEU A 52 -8.30 1.13 -0.74
CA LEU A 52 -7.37 2.07 -1.38
C LEU A 52 -7.66 2.25 -2.87
N GLY A 53 -8.15 1.21 -3.56
CA GLY A 53 -8.44 1.31 -4.99
C GLY A 53 -9.59 2.25 -5.35
N ASN A 54 -10.39 2.68 -4.38
CA ASN A 54 -11.48 3.64 -4.60
C ASN A 54 -11.01 5.11 -4.41
N LEU A 55 -9.74 5.31 -4.05
CA LEU A 55 -9.15 6.63 -3.89
C LEU A 55 -8.80 7.23 -5.26
N ASN A 56 -8.90 8.56 -5.35
CA ASN A 56 -8.48 9.30 -6.52
C ASN A 56 -7.04 9.77 -6.30
N ILE A 57 -6.10 9.27 -7.10
CA ILE A 57 -4.66 9.53 -6.94
C ILE A 57 -4.17 10.25 -8.20
N GLU A 58 -3.76 11.51 -8.05
CA GLU A 58 -3.43 12.41 -9.17
C GLU A 58 -2.21 11.97 -9.99
N GLU A 59 -1.34 11.13 -9.43
CA GLU A 59 -0.15 10.61 -10.12
C GLU A 59 -0.45 9.52 -11.16
N PHE A 60 -1.69 9.03 -11.22
CA PHE A 60 -2.10 8.01 -12.16
C PHE A 60 -3.14 8.57 -13.14
N ASP A 61 -2.92 8.33 -14.44
CA ASP A 61 -3.80 8.85 -15.49
C ASP A 61 -5.19 8.21 -15.46
N ASN A 62 -5.29 7.01 -14.87
CA ASN A 62 -6.54 6.28 -14.74
C ASN A 62 -6.53 5.32 -13.55
N VAL A 63 -7.74 4.87 -13.18
CA VAL A 63 -7.97 3.97 -12.05
C VAL A 63 -7.30 2.59 -12.20
N TYR A 64 -7.08 2.12 -13.44
CA TYR A 64 -6.48 0.82 -13.67
C TYR A 64 -4.97 0.83 -13.37
N GLU A 65 -4.27 1.92 -13.68
CA GLU A 65 -2.85 2.06 -13.33
C GLU A 65 -2.66 2.08 -11.81
N TRP A 66 -3.55 2.79 -11.10
CA TRP A 66 -3.59 2.75 -9.64
C TRP A 66 -3.83 1.33 -9.09
N TRP A 67 -4.80 0.61 -9.64
CA TRP A 67 -5.07 -0.76 -9.25
C TRP A 67 -3.90 -1.70 -9.54
N ASN A 68 -3.20 -1.52 -10.66
CA ASN A 68 -2.02 -2.30 -10.99
C ASN A 68 -0.88 -2.07 -10.00
N PHE A 69 -0.67 -0.81 -9.58
CA PHE A 69 0.30 -0.49 -8.54
C PHE A 69 -0.05 -1.16 -7.19
N LEU A 70 -1.31 -1.09 -6.77
CA LEU A 70 -1.78 -1.77 -5.55
C LEU A 70 -1.68 -3.30 -5.66
N ALA A 71 -1.95 -3.87 -6.84
CA ALA A 71 -1.85 -5.30 -7.09
C ALA A 71 -0.40 -5.79 -6.99
N ASP A 72 0.57 -5.01 -7.49
CA ASP A 72 2.00 -5.32 -7.37
C ASP A 72 2.45 -5.36 -5.90
N ILE A 73 2.05 -4.36 -5.10
CA ILE A 73 2.31 -4.35 -3.65
C ILE A 73 1.68 -5.55 -2.96
N SER A 74 0.40 -5.84 -3.26
CA SER A 74 -0.32 -6.99 -2.69
C SER A 74 0.33 -8.33 -3.07
N SER A 75 0.84 -8.44 -4.29
CA SER A 75 1.57 -9.63 -4.77
C SER A 75 2.88 -9.82 -4.02
N LYS A 76 3.68 -8.76 -3.89
CA LYS A 76 4.95 -8.76 -3.14
C LYS A 76 4.74 -9.09 -1.66
N ALA A 77 3.65 -8.62 -1.06
CA ALA A 77 3.29 -8.96 0.31
C ALA A 77 2.89 -10.43 0.50
N LYS A 78 2.44 -11.12 -0.56
CA LYS A 78 2.09 -12.55 -0.54
C LYS A 78 3.29 -13.44 -0.79
N SER A 79 4.27 -12.98 -1.57
CA SER A 79 5.53 -13.70 -1.75
C SER A 79 6.40 -13.63 -0.49
N GLU A 80 7.16 -14.68 -0.20
CA GLU A 80 8.12 -14.71 0.92
C GLU A 80 9.34 -13.79 0.69
N ASP A 81 9.52 -13.27 -0.53
CA ASP A 81 10.57 -12.31 -0.89
C ASP A 81 10.22 -10.89 -0.39
N ILE A 82 10.71 -10.54 0.81
CA ILE A 82 10.73 -9.16 1.34
C ILE A 82 12.10 -8.53 1.11
#